data_AF-A0A1B9MSW4-F1
#
_entry.id   AF-A0A1B9MSW4-F1
#
_cell.length_a   1.000
_cell.length_b   1.000
_cell.length_c   1.000
_cell.angle_alpha   90.00
_cell.angle_beta   90.00
_cell.angle_gamma   90.00
#
_symmetry.space_group_name_H-M   'P 1'
#
loop_
_entity.id
_entity.type
_entity.pdbx_description
1 polymer ?
#
loop_
_entity_poly.entity_id
_entity_poly.type
_entity_poly.pdbx_seq_one_letter_code
_entity_poly.pdbx_strand_id
1 'polypeptide(L)'
;MSWSKPNVSNIAKPPAKLHWRTWGMFITLLFFITSFILARLWPDSSYSSQWTYWVGSTLITLIIGGIAFSIRIYFYGLAQEEYNIWQQEQKNIEQNWQKWAMQSLVVLDSFYVLPNQVTANKILNNGSNISAEVNKSLTFNDKFDTAHSIEDLFVSMRSVLNKLPKTESINITVYSSQHADICIENTISQAYQKIGIKQRYSLSQKIENEIDVEQLTKWVDTTEPELELIIVDNTKSQSSSFLTAFLLVKKSHYQDMGIDIALVEILRPMFTSDLQLAFQQMVDMQPVIKQVNQLWLANLTNKQEKEVLINLSKNHIELEDVNKLQRIGGNQDELSYWLALALGCESVIASHKNNLITSITQNQWLSSVIAVL
;
A
#
# COMPACT_ATOMS: atom_id res chain seq x y z
N MET A 1 -10.62 -1.72 4.50
CA MET A 1 -9.85 -2.57 5.44
C MET A 1 -8.98 -1.64 6.28
N SER A 2 -8.65 -1.98 7.54
CA SER A 2 -7.66 -1.22 8.32
C SER A 2 -6.25 -1.53 7.81
N TRP A 3 -5.31 -0.60 7.91
CA TRP A 3 -3.93 -0.82 7.43
C TRP A 3 -3.20 -1.96 8.12
N SER A 4 -3.46 -2.16 9.42
CA SER A 4 -2.87 -3.26 10.17
C SER A 4 -3.40 -4.61 9.68
N LYS A 5 -2.59 -5.31 8.88
CA LYS A 5 -2.85 -6.70 8.47
C LYS A 5 -2.96 -7.56 9.74
N PRO A 6 -4.11 -8.24 9.98
CA PRO A 6 -4.27 -9.08 11.15
C PRO A 6 -3.33 -10.29 11.05
N ASN A 7 -2.76 -10.68 12.18
CA ASN A 7 -1.93 -11.86 12.25
C ASN A 7 -2.82 -13.10 12.17
N VAL A 8 -2.84 -13.77 11.02
CA VAL A 8 -3.61 -15.01 10.85
C VAL A 8 -2.75 -16.16 11.38
N SER A 9 -3.07 -16.64 12.58
CA SER A 9 -2.34 -17.72 13.21
C SER A 9 -2.41 -18.98 12.36
N ASN A 10 -1.28 -19.64 12.14
CA ASN A 10 -1.23 -20.86 11.36
C ASN A 10 -1.72 -22.04 12.22
N ILE A 11 -3.03 -22.32 12.16
CA ILE A 11 -3.67 -23.37 12.95
C ILE A 11 -3.41 -24.76 12.34
N ALA A 12 -3.30 -24.84 11.01
CA ALA A 12 -3.15 -26.10 10.29
C ALA A 12 -1.68 -26.57 10.27
N LYS A 13 -1.39 -27.63 11.03
CA LYS A 13 -0.08 -28.30 10.99
C LYS A 13 0.02 -29.23 9.78
N PRO A 14 1.20 -29.37 9.16
CA PRO A 14 1.38 -30.35 8.10
C PRO A 14 1.07 -31.76 8.63
N PRO A 15 0.33 -32.59 7.88
CA PRO A 15 -0.02 -33.93 8.36
C PRO A 15 1.24 -34.78 8.52
N ALA A 16 1.28 -35.57 9.58
CA ALA A 16 2.40 -36.46 9.86
C ALA A 16 2.60 -37.45 8.70
N LYS A 17 3.82 -37.47 8.13
CA LYS A 17 4.19 -38.34 7.01
C LYS A 17 3.96 -39.81 7.38
N LEU A 18 3.49 -40.58 6.40
CA LEU A 18 3.32 -42.02 6.57
C LEU A 18 4.69 -42.72 6.56
N HIS A 19 5.16 -43.17 7.71
CA HIS A 19 6.43 -43.91 7.80
C HIS A 19 6.22 -45.39 7.50
N TRP A 20 6.72 -45.85 6.35
CA TRP A 20 6.66 -47.25 5.90
C TRP A 20 7.21 -48.24 6.95
N ARG A 21 8.28 -47.84 7.67
CA ARG A 21 8.89 -48.67 8.73
C ARG A 21 7.93 -48.97 9.89
N THR A 22 7.18 -47.97 10.33
CA THR A 22 6.22 -48.13 11.45
C THR A 22 5.06 -49.03 11.05
N TRP A 23 4.59 -48.90 9.81
CA TRP A 23 3.54 -49.77 9.26
C TRP A 23 4.03 -51.20 9.02
N GLY A 24 5.27 -51.36 8.54
CA GLY A 24 5.92 -52.67 8.43
C GLY A 24 5.99 -53.38 9.79
N MET A 25 6.44 -52.68 10.84
CA MET A 25 6.45 -53.23 12.20
C MET A 25 5.04 -53.60 12.69
N PHE A 26 4.05 -52.73 12.47
CA PHE A 26 2.66 -53.00 12.84
C PHE A 26 2.12 -54.27 12.16
N ILE A 27 2.33 -54.45 10.86
CA ILE A 27 1.88 -55.64 10.12
C ILE A 27 2.62 -56.89 10.60
N THR A 28 3.93 -56.81 10.84
CA THR A 28 4.69 -57.97 11.36
C THR A 28 4.21 -58.37 12.75
N LEU A 29 3.94 -57.42 13.64
CA LEU A 29 3.41 -57.69 14.97
C LEU A 29 2.01 -58.33 14.89
N LEU A 30 1.16 -57.81 14.00
CA LEU A 30 -0.19 -58.35 13.78
C LEU A 30 -0.15 -59.78 13.24
N PHE A 31 0.81 -60.10 12.37
CA PHE A 31 1.05 -61.46 11.90
C PHE A 31 1.44 -62.41 13.05
N PHE A 32 2.39 -62.01 13.90
CA PHE A 32 2.78 -62.84 15.06
C PHE A 32 1.63 -63.07 16.04
N ILE A 33 0.82 -62.05 16.30
CA ILE A 33 -0.35 -62.17 17.20
C ILE A 33 -1.40 -63.11 16.61
N THR A 34 -1.75 -62.94 15.32
CA THR A 34 -2.74 -63.82 14.67
C THR A 34 -2.25 -65.26 14.58
N SER A 35 -0.98 -65.48 14.24
CA SER A 35 -0.36 -66.81 14.24
C SER A 35 -0.36 -67.43 15.64
N PHE A 36 -0.02 -66.68 16.70
CA PHE A 36 -0.04 -67.19 18.07
C PHE A 36 -1.45 -67.58 18.54
N ILE A 37 -2.46 -66.76 18.24
CA ILE A 37 -3.86 -67.06 18.58
C ILE A 37 -4.34 -68.29 17.82
N LEU A 38 -4.08 -68.34 16.51
CA LEU A 38 -4.50 -69.47 15.68
C LEU A 38 -3.70 -70.73 16.00
N ALA A 39 -2.46 -70.65 16.50
CA ALA A 39 -1.65 -71.82 16.87
C ALA A 39 -2.32 -72.67 17.97
N ARG A 40 -3.26 -72.10 18.74
CA ARG A 40 -4.11 -72.87 19.66
C ARG A 40 -5.11 -73.80 18.95
N LEU A 41 -5.36 -73.56 17.67
CA LEU A 41 -6.24 -74.32 16.78
C LEU A 41 -5.43 -75.16 15.78
N TRP A 42 -4.16 -75.48 16.11
CA TRP A 42 -3.26 -76.19 15.21
C TRP A 42 -3.81 -77.58 14.85
N PRO A 43 -4.02 -77.89 13.55
CA PRO A 43 -4.54 -79.18 13.14
C PRO A 43 -3.42 -80.24 13.06
N ASP A 44 -3.54 -81.30 13.84
CA ASP A 44 -2.51 -82.36 13.96
C ASP A 44 -2.47 -83.36 12.78
N SER A 45 -3.38 -83.31 11.79
CA SER A 45 -3.64 -84.51 10.98
C SER A 45 -3.76 -84.38 9.45
N SER A 46 -3.30 -83.31 8.80
CA SER A 46 -2.98 -83.37 7.35
C SER A 46 -2.14 -82.19 6.85
N TYR A 47 -1.35 -82.41 5.78
CA TYR A 47 -0.62 -81.32 5.08
C TYR A 47 -1.59 -80.24 4.54
N SER A 48 -2.78 -80.64 4.10
CA SER A 48 -3.82 -79.71 3.64
C SER A 48 -4.31 -78.80 4.76
N SER A 49 -4.50 -79.33 5.98
CA SER A 49 -4.96 -78.56 7.14
C SER A 49 -3.91 -77.55 7.61
N GLN A 50 -2.62 -77.92 7.54
CA GLN A 50 -1.50 -77.01 7.82
C GLN A 50 -1.40 -75.89 6.78
N TRP A 51 -1.65 -76.20 5.50
CA TRP A 51 -1.70 -75.17 4.45
C TRP A 51 -2.86 -74.19 4.67
N THR A 52 -4.07 -74.69 4.96
CA THR A 52 -5.23 -73.84 5.27
C THR A 52 -5.01 -72.94 6.48
N TYR A 53 -4.24 -73.42 7.47
CA TYR A 53 -3.85 -72.63 8.64
C TYR A 53 -2.98 -71.42 8.26
N TRP A 54 -1.89 -71.64 7.51
CA TRP A 54 -0.98 -70.56 7.10
C TRP A 54 -1.66 -69.56 6.17
N VAL A 55 -2.48 -70.06 5.24
CA VAL A 55 -3.29 -69.22 4.35
C VAL A 55 -4.32 -68.40 5.15
N GLY A 56 -4.99 -69.00 6.13
CA GLY A 56 -5.93 -68.29 7.00
C GLY A 56 -5.27 -67.19 7.84
N SER A 57 -4.13 -67.49 8.48
CA SER A 57 -3.40 -66.52 9.31
C SER A 57 -2.88 -65.33 8.50
N THR A 58 -2.36 -65.59 7.30
CA THR A 58 -1.89 -64.53 6.39
C THR A 58 -3.05 -63.71 5.85
N LEU A 59 -4.15 -64.34 5.44
CA LEU A 59 -5.32 -63.65 4.91
C LEU A 59 -5.99 -62.73 5.94
N ILE A 60 -6.18 -63.22 7.18
CA ILE A 60 -6.76 -62.41 8.27
C ILE A 60 -5.87 -61.20 8.59
N THR A 61 -4.55 -61.42 8.64
CA THR A 61 -3.57 -60.33 8.86
C THR A 61 -3.63 -59.28 7.77
N LEU A 62 -3.70 -59.71 6.51
CA LEU A 62 -3.79 -58.81 5.36
C LEU A 62 -5.09 -58.01 5.36
N ILE A 63 -6.23 -58.63 5.71
CA ILE A 63 -7.52 -57.94 5.78
C ILE A 63 -7.49 -56.87 6.88
N ILE A 64 -7.11 -57.22 8.11
CA ILE A 64 -7.10 -56.27 9.23
C ILE A 64 -6.06 -55.17 9.01
N GLY A 65 -4.85 -55.54 8.56
CA GLY A 65 -3.79 -54.59 8.21
C GLY A 65 -4.20 -53.65 7.08
N GLY A 66 -4.84 -54.19 6.04
CA GLY A 66 -5.36 -53.42 4.91
C GLY A 66 -6.46 -52.43 5.32
N ILE A 67 -7.39 -52.84 6.18
CA ILE A 67 -8.43 -51.94 6.72
C ILE A 67 -7.78 -50.81 7.56
N ALA A 68 -6.89 -51.15 8.49
CA ALA A 68 -6.21 -50.15 9.31
C ALA A 68 -5.39 -49.16 8.46
N PHE A 69 -4.70 -49.66 7.45
CA PHE A 69 -3.94 -48.84 6.51
C PHE A 69 -4.85 -47.93 5.68
N SER A 70 -5.97 -48.45 5.19
CA SER A 70 -6.98 -47.68 4.45
C SER A 70 -7.58 -46.55 5.29
N ILE A 71 -7.94 -46.84 6.54
CA ILE A 71 -8.42 -45.84 7.50
C ILE A 71 -7.35 -44.76 7.73
N ARG A 72 -6.08 -45.16 7.89
CA ARG A 72 -4.99 -44.19 8.09
C ARG A 72 -4.75 -43.32 6.85
N ILE A 73 -4.79 -43.89 5.65
CA ILE A 73 -4.69 -43.14 4.40
C ILE A 73 -5.85 -42.16 4.28
N TYR A 74 -7.07 -42.58 4.61
CA TYR A 74 -8.25 -41.72 4.60
C TYR A 74 -8.07 -40.52 5.54
N PHE A 75 -7.67 -40.74 6.80
CA PHE A 75 -7.39 -39.65 7.74
C PHE A 75 -6.20 -38.76 7.32
N TYR A 76 -5.17 -39.35 6.72
CA TYR A 76 -4.05 -38.58 6.16
C TYR A 76 -4.52 -37.70 4.98
N GLY A 77 -5.36 -38.24 4.10
CA GLY A 77 -5.97 -37.51 2.99
C GLY A 77 -6.79 -36.32 3.47
N LEU A 78 -7.67 -36.53 4.45
CA LEU A 78 -8.46 -35.45 5.06
C LEU A 78 -7.57 -34.36 5.67
N ALA A 79 -6.56 -34.75 6.44
CA ALA A 79 -5.64 -33.79 7.07
C ALA A 79 -4.77 -33.05 6.03
N GLN A 80 -4.41 -33.69 4.93
CA GLN A 80 -3.69 -33.07 3.83
C GLN A 80 -4.58 -32.10 3.06
N GLU A 81 -5.85 -32.45 2.83
CA GLU A 81 -6.83 -31.58 2.19
C GLU A 81 -7.09 -30.34 3.04
N GLU A 82 -7.34 -30.49 4.35
CA GLU A 82 -7.51 -29.38 5.28
C GLU A 82 -6.29 -28.45 5.28
N TYR A 83 -5.08 -29.01 5.34
CA TYR A 83 -3.84 -28.25 5.24
C TYR A 83 -3.73 -27.48 3.91
N ASN A 84 -4.04 -28.12 2.78
CA ASN A 84 -3.96 -27.50 1.46
C ASN A 84 -4.98 -26.36 1.30
N ILE A 85 -6.22 -26.56 1.76
CA ILE A 85 -7.28 -25.54 1.77
C ILE A 85 -6.80 -24.34 2.59
N TRP A 86 -6.24 -24.59 3.78
CA TRP A 86 -5.70 -23.53 4.63
C TRP A 86 -4.57 -22.74 3.95
N GLN A 87 -3.62 -23.41 3.31
CA GLN A 87 -2.54 -22.74 2.57
C GLN A 87 -3.07 -21.90 1.41
N GLN A 88 -4.06 -22.43 0.68
CA GLN A 88 -4.68 -21.69 -0.41
C GLN A 88 -5.40 -20.43 0.11
N GLU A 89 -6.09 -20.55 1.24
CA GLU A 89 -6.79 -19.40 1.84
C GLU A 89 -5.82 -18.34 2.35
N GLN A 90 -4.71 -18.73 2.98
CA GLN A 90 -3.65 -17.79 3.36
C GLN A 90 -3.12 -17.02 2.15
N LYS A 91 -2.84 -17.72 1.06
CA LYS A 91 -2.39 -17.09 -0.19
C LYS A 91 -3.44 -16.14 -0.77
N ASN A 92 -4.72 -16.53 -0.73
CA ASN A 92 -5.81 -15.67 -1.19
C ASN A 92 -5.90 -14.39 -0.33
N ILE A 93 -5.79 -14.53 0.99
CA ILE A 93 -5.78 -13.41 1.93
C ILE A 93 -4.59 -12.48 1.62
N GLU A 94 -3.38 -13.02 1.46
CA GLU A 94 -2.19 -12.24 1.09
C GLU A 94 -2.37 -11.48 -0.21
N GLN A 95 -2.87 -12.15 -1.25
CA GLN A 95 -3.13 -11.52 -2.54
C GLN A 95 -4.21 -10.43 -2.46
N ASN A 96 -5.24 -10.62 -1.64
CA ASN A 96 -6.28 -9.62 -1.44
C ASN A 96 -5.75 -8.39 -0.70
N TRP A 97 -4.93 -8.59 0.34
CA TRP A 97 -4.24 -7.51 1.03
C TRP A 97 -3.29 -6.75 0.10
N GLN A 98 -2.52 -7.47 -0.70
CA GLN A 98 -1.64 -6.86 -1.69
C GLN A 98 -2.42 -6.07 -2.73
N LYS A 99 -3.51 -6.62 -3.29
CA LYS A 99 -4.39 -5.92 -4.24
C LYS A 99 -4.99 -4.66 -3.61
N TRP A 100 -5.47 -4.75 -2.38
CA TRP A 100 -6.06 -3.61 -1.66
C TRP A 100 -5.02 -2.51 -1.37
N ALA A 101 -3.82 -2.88 -0.93
CA ALA A 101 -2.75 -1.93 -0.64
C ALA A 101 -2.14 -1.32 -1.92
N MET A 102 -2.12 -2.06 -3.02
CA MET A 102 -1.64 -1.59 -4.34
C MET A 102 -2.65 -0.74 -5.10
N GLN A 103 -3.86 -0.51 -4.57
CA GLN A 103 -4.76 0.48 -5.15
C GLN A 103 -4.10 1.87 -5.10
N SER A 104 -4.26 2.63 -6.18
CA SER A 104 -3.55 3.89 -6.36
C SER A 104 -4.43 4.96 -6.98
N LEU A 105 -4.03 6.21 -6.74
CA LEU A 105 -4.50 7.39 -7.44
C LEU A 105 -3.48 7.74 -8.51
N VAL A 106 -3.96 7.96 -9.72
CA VAL A 106 -3.18 8.43 -10.84
C VAL A 106 -3.17 9.95 -10.81
N VAL A 107 -1.97 10.52 -10.87
CA VAL A 107 -1.76 11.96 -10.97
C VAL A 107 -1.74 12.34 -12.44
N LEU A 108 -2.69 13.17 -12.85
CA LEU A 108 -2.79 13.68 -14.22
C LEU A 108 -2.05 14.99 -14.39
N ASP A 109 -2.07 15.83 -13.34
CA ASP A 109 -1.32 17.06 -13.29
C ASP A 109 -1.09 17.49 -11.84
N SER A 110 -0.06 18.29 -11.61
CA SER A 110 0.27 18.86 -10.31
C SER A 110 0.81 20.27 -10.46
N PHE A 111 0.45 21.14 -9.52
CA PHE A 111 0.88 22.53 -9.50
C PHE A 111 1.35 22.91 -8.10
N TYR A 112 2.39 23.71 -7.98
CA TYR A 112 2.74 24.33 -6.71
C TYR A 112 3.40 25.69 -6.89
N VAL A 113 3.29 26.51 -5.85
CA VAL A 113 3.94 27.81 -5.73
C VAL A 113 4.55 27.92 -4.35
N LEU A 114 5.82 28.34 -4.32
CA LEU A 114 6.61 28.56 -3.11
C LEU A 114 7.12 30.00 -3.06
N PRO A 115 7.27 30.61 -1.86
CA PRO A 115 7.77 31.98 -1.73
C PRO A 115 9.18 32.18 -2.31
N ASN A 116 10.02 31.16 -2.23
CA ASN A 116 11.39 31.17 -2.74
C ASN A 116 11.51 30.73 -4.22
N GLN A 117 10.39 30.40 -4.87
CA GLN A 117 10.34 29.98 -6.29
C GLN A 117 11.31 28.83 -6.61
N VAL A 118 11.52 27.94 -5.64
CA VAL A 118 12.32 26.72 -5.83
C VAL A 118 11.45 25.69 -6.54
N THR A 119 12.02 25.05 -7.56
CA THR A 119 11.38 24.02 -8.37
C THR A 119 12.05 22.67 -8.15
N ALA A 120 11.35 21.56 -8.35
CA ALA A 120 11.90 20.20 -8.18
C ALA A 120 13.18 19.98 -9.02
N ASN A 121 13.21 20.48 -10.26
CA ASN A 121 14.40 20.41 -11.11
C ASN A 121 15.63 21.10 -10.51
N LYS A 122 15.46 22.20 -9.77
CA LYS A 122 16.58 22.85 -9.08
C LYS A 122 17.05 22.00 -7.90
N ILE A 123 16.13 21.29 -7.24
CA ILE A 123 16.43 20.39 -6.13
C ILE A 123 17.22 19.18 -6.61
N LEU A 124 16.78 18.54 -7.68
CA LEU A 124 17.47 17.41 -8.27
C LEU A 124 18.86 17.78 -8.82
N ASN A 125 18.99 18.92 -9.51
CA ASN A 125 20.25 19.30 -10.16
C ASN A 125 21.28 19.90 -9.19
N ASN A 126 20.84 20.69 -8.21
CA ASN A 126 21.76 21.40 -7.31
C ASN A 126 21.95 20.70 -5.97
N GLY A 127 21.15 19.67 -5.66
CA GLY A 127 21.26 18.86 -4.45
C GLY A 127 21.48 19.69 -3.19
N SER A 128 22.63 19.50 -2.53
CA SER A 128 23.01 20.18 -1.29
C SER A 128 23.29 21.68 -1.40
N ASN A 129 23.41 22.23 -2.60
CA ASN A 129 23.82 23.63 -2.85
C ASN A 129 22.66 24.63 -2.87
N ILE A 130 21.43 24.20 -2.61
CA ILE A 130 20.32 25.13 -2.35
C ILE A 130 20.55 25.77 -0.98
N SER A 131 20.43 27.11 -0.91
CA SER A 131 20.41 27.84 0.36
C SER A 131 19.43 27.17 1.30
N ALA A 132 19.96 26.55 2.35
CA ALA A 132 19.16 25.77 3.27
C ALA A 132 18.36 26.75 4.14
N GLU A 133 17.04 26.78 3.97
CA GLU A 133 16.15 27.64 4.77
C GLU A 133 15.73 26.96 6.09
N VAL A 134 16.61 26.12 6.65
CA VAL A 134 16.34 25.33 7.86
C VAL A 134 16.00 26.24 9.03
N ASN A 135 14.87 25.95 9.68
CA ASN A 135 14.31 26.72 10.82
C ASN A 135 13.89 28.16 10.50
N LYS A 136 13.74 28.52 9.22
CA LYS A 136 13.16 29.82 8.83
C LYS A 136 11.73 29.61 8.38
N SER A 137 10.85 30.51 8.82
CA SER A 137 9.51 30.59 8.23
C SER A 137 9.61 31.20 6.84
N LEU A 138 9.14 30.47 5.84
CA LEU A 138 9.01 30.97 4.47
C LEU A 138 7.57 31.45 4.29
N THR A 139 7.40 32.77 4.15
CA THR A 139 6.11 33.40 3.94
C THR A 139 6.06 34.12 2.61
N PHE A 140 4.88 34.15 1.99
CA PHE A 140 4.67 35.03 0.84
C PHE A 140 4.74 36.50 1.27
N ASN A 141 5.12 37.37 0.33
CA ASN A 141 5.11 38.81 0.57
C ASN A 141 3.67 39.36 0.51
N ASP A 142 3.46 40.57 1.03
CA ASP A 142 2.13 41.22 1.01
C ASP A 142 1.58 41.50 -0.40
N LYS A 143 2.41 41.31 -1.45
CA LYS A 143 2.03 41.48 -2.85
C LYS A 143 1.57 40.17 -3.50
N PHE A 144 1.63 39.06 -2.79
CA PHE A 144 1.22 37.77 -3.32
C PHE A 144 -0.29 37.75 -3.50
N ASP A 145 -0.70 37.53 -4.74
CA ASP A 145 -2.09 37.43 -5.14
C ASP A 145 -2.47 35.95 -5.28
N THR A 146 -3.19 35.44 -4.28
CA THR A 146 -3.71 34.07 -4.28
C THR A 146 -4.69 33.86 -5.44
N ALA A 147 -5.47 34.88 -5.83
CA ALA A 147 -6.41 34.77 -6.94
C ALA A 147 -5.71 34.60 -8.27
N HIS A 148 -4.64 35.36 -8.50
CA HIS A 148 -3.79 35.20 -9.68
C HIS A 148 -3.12 33.82 -9.72
N SER A 149 -2.65 33.33 -8.57
CA SER A 149 -2.01 32.00 -8.49
C SER A 149 -2.99 30.85 -8.75
N ILE A 150 -4.26 31.00 -8.34
CA ILE A 150 -5.32 30.05 -8.69
C ILE A 150 -5.65 30.10 -10.19
N GLU A 151 -5.62 31.29 -10.80
CA GLU A 151 -5.74 31.39 -12.25
C GLU A 151 -4.59 30.66 -12.96
N ASP A 152 -3.34 30.90 -12.54
CA ASP A 152 -2.16 30.23 -13.08
C ASP A 152 -2.24 28.70 -12.94
N LEU A 153 -2.76 28.20 -11.81
CA LEU A 153 -3.05 26.79 -11.60
C LEU A 153 -3.95 26.24 -12.71
N PHE A 154 -5.10 26.85 -12.95
CA PHE A 154 -6.02 26.36 -13.98
C PHE A 154 -5.46 26.56 -15.40
N VAL A 155 -4.65 27.59 -15.62
CA VAL A 155 -3.95 27.81 -16.89
C VAL A 155 -2.97 26.67 -17.15
N SER A 156 -2.20 26.26 -16.14
CA SER A 156 -1.25 25.15 -16.24
C SER A 156 -1.95 23.82 -16.55
N MET A 157 -3.05 23.53 -15.85
CA MET A 157 -3.82 22.29 -16.01
C MET A 157 -4.72 22.27 -17.24
N ARG A 158 -4.87 23.40 -17.94
CA ARG A 158 -5.78 23.54 -19.09
C ARG A 158 -5.53 22.49 -20.17
N SER A 159 -4.26 22.15 -20.42
CA SER A 159 -3.90 21.19 -21.45
C SER A 159 -4.40 19.77 -21.13
N VAL A 160 -4.29 19.36 -19.86
CA VAL A 160 -4.76 18.07 -19.34
C VAL A 160 -6.28 18.04 -19.29
N LEU A 161 -6.90 19.09 -18.75
CA LEU A 161 -8.37 19.24 -18.69
C LEU A 161 -9.04 19.20 -20.06
N ASN A 162 -8.39 19.72 -21.11
CA ASN A 162 -8.93 19.65 -22.47
C ASN A 162 -8.86 18.25 -23.11
N LYS A 163 -7.95 17.38 -22.65
CA LYS A 163 -7.84 15.99 -23.13
C LYS A 163 -8.81 15.05 -22.43
N LEU A 164 -9.30 15.42 -21.25
CA LEU A 164 -10.27 14.64 -20.49
C LEU A 164 -11.65 14.61 -21.15
N PRO A 165 -12.41 13.51 -21.03
CA PRO A 165 -13.78 13.45 -21.53
C PRO A 165 -14.65 14.54 -20.89
N LYS A 166 -15.46 15.23 -21.70
CA LYS A 166 -16.33 16.32 -21.22
C LYS A 166 -17.49 15.84 -20.34
N THR A 167 -17.72 14.54 -20.30
CA THR A 167 -18.72 13.88 -19.46
C THR A 167 -18.27 13.80 -18.00
N GLU A 168 -16.96 13.85 -17.74
CA GLU A 168 -16.41 13.78 -16.39
C GLU A 168 -16.73 15.06 -15.62
N SER A 169 -17.19 14.88 -14.38
CA SER A 169 -17.26 15.96 -13.39
C SER A 169 -15.97 16.04 -12.60
N ILE A 170 -15.58 17.27 -12.25
CA ILE A 170 -14.41 17.54 -11.42
C ILE A 170 -14.89 17.90 -10.01
N ASN A 171 -14.55 17.08 -9.03
CA ASN A 171 -14.76 17.41 -7.64
C ASN A 171 -13.57 18.24 -7.13
N ILE A 172 -13.80 19.52 -6.86
CA ILE A 172 -12.79 20.44 -6.36
C ILE A 172 -12.87 20.47 -4.84
N THR A 173 -11.80 20.05 -4.17
CA THR A 173 -11.67 20.13 -2.71
C THR A 173 -10.57 21.10 -2.35
N VAL A 174 -10.92 22.16 -1.61
CA VAL A 174 -9.96 23.17 -1.17
C VAL A 174 -9.68 22.98 0.31
N TYR A 175 -8.43 22.64 0.64
CA TYR A 175 -7.91 22.67 2.00
C TYR A 175 -7.28 24.03 2.26
N SER A 176 -7.72 24.68 3.33
CA SER A 176 -7.23 26.00 3.69
C SER A 176 -6.82 26.03 5.15
N SER A 177 -5.71 26.71 5.44
CA SER A 177 -5.35 27.00 6.84
C SER A 177 -6.40 27.89 7.50
N GLN A 178 -6.48 27.87 8.83
CA GLN A 178 -7.42 28.68 9.63
C GLN A 178 -7.38 30.20 9.36
N HIS A 179 -6.32 30.69 8.70
CA HIS A 179 -6.11 32.12 8.42
C HIS A 179 -6.37 32.48 6.94
N ALA A 180 -6.90 31.55 6.16
CA ALA A 180 -7.19 31.75 4.75
C ALA A 180 -8.47 32.56 4.50
N ASP A 181 -8.57 33.12 3.30
CA ASP A 181 -9.75 33.89 2.89
C ASP A 181 -10.98 32.98 2.71
N ILE A 182 -12.11 33.42 3.30
CA ILE A 182 -13.39 32.69 3.29
C ILE A 182 -14.05 32.70 1.89
N CYS A 183 -13.57 33.53 0.96
CA CYS A 183 -14.21 33.76 -0.35
C CYS A 183 -13.53 33.03 -1.54
N ILE A 184 -12.91 31.86 -1.31
CA ILE A 184 -12.17 31.14 -2.36
C ILE A 184 -13.07 30.62 -3.51
N GLU A 185 -14.35 30.41 -3.24
CA GLU A 185 -15.33 29.93 -4.24
C GLU A 185 -15.48 30.89 -5.41
N ASN A 186 -15.60 32.19 -5.14
CA ASN A 186 -15.71 33.19 -6.20
C ASN A 186 -14.45 33.23 -7.06
N THR A 187 -13.28 33.13 -6.42
CA THR A 187 -11.98 33.09 -7.10
C THR A 187 -11.86 31.89 -8.04
N ILE A 188 -12.23 30.70 -7.55
CA ILE A 188 -12.22 29.47 -8.35
C ILE A 188 -13.23 29.58 -9.51
N SER A 189 -14.46 30.02 -9.24
CA SER A 189 -15.49 30.19 -10.26
C SER A 189 -15.07 31.17 -11.37
N GLN A 190 -14.47 32.30 -11.00
CA GLN A 190 -13.95 33.28 -11.95
C GLN A 190 -12.80 32.72 -12.77
N ALA A 191 -11.82 32.06 -12.15
CA ALA A 191 -10.70 31.44 -12.86
C ALA A 191 -11.18 30.36 -13.84
N TYR A 192 -12.11 29.50 -13.38
CA TYR A 192 -12.70 28.43 -14.18
C TYR A 192 -13.41 28.95 -15.43
N GLN A 193 -14.21 30.01 -15.27
CA GLN A 193 -14.91 30.68 -16.37
C GLN A 193 -13.96 31.39 -17.33
N LYS A 194 -12.96 32.11 -16.80
CA LYS A 194 -11.99 32.89 -17.58
C LYS A 194 -11.19 32.01 -18.54
N ILE A 195 -10.83 30.81 -18.10
CA ILE A 195 -10.02 29.86 -18.88
C ILE A 195 -10.87 29.05 -19.87
N GLY A 196 -12.20 29.04 -19.66
CA GLY A 196 -13.17 28.40 -20.53
C GLY A 196 -13.21 26.89 -20.39
N ILE A 197 -13.01 26.37 -19.17
CA ILE A 197 -13.15 24.94 -18.86
C ILE A 197 -14.63 24.56 -18.97
N LYS A 198 -14.93 23.45 -19.67
CA LYS A 198 -16.31 23.07 -20.04
C LYS A 198 -16.92 21.98 -19.17
N GLN A 199 -16.08 21.26 -18.41
CA GLN A 199 -16.50 20.22 -17.50
C GLN A 199 -17.37 20.82 -16.40
N ARG A 200 -18.25 19.99 -15.84
CA ARG A 200 -18.98 20.37 -14.62
C ARG A 200 -18.05 20.19 -13.44
N TYR A 201 -18.21 21.03 -12.41
CA TYR A 201 -17.48 20.85 -11.18
C TYR A 201 -18.39 21.00 -9.95
N SER A 202 -18.05 20.28 -8.89
CA SER A 202 -18.50 20.55 -7.52
C SER A 202 -17.35 21.20 -6.76
N LEU A 203 -17.68 22.06 -5.81
CA LEU A 203 -16.68 22.69 -4.95
C LEU A 203 -17.01 22.40 -3.49
N SER A 204 -16.01 21.97 -2.75
CA SER A 204 -16.04 21.88 -1.29
C SER A 204 -14.83 22.58 -0.71
N GLN A 205 -15.03 23.31 0.40
CA GLN A 205 -13.95 23.94 1.14
C GLN A 205 -13.88 23.35 2.54
N LYS A 206 -12.67 22.97 2.95
CA LYS A 206 -12.33 22.47 4.28
C LYS A 206 -11.30 23.40 4.91
N ILE A 207 -11.67 24.05 6.01
CA ILE A 207 -10.76 24.90 6.78
C ILE A 207 -10.17 24.02 7.89
N GLU A 208 -9.08 23.34 7.56
CA GLU A 208 -8.42 22.36 8.42
C GLU A 208 -6.91 22.55 8.30
N ASN A 209 -6.21 22.52 9.43
CA ASN A 209 -4.75 22.60 9.47
C ASN A 209 -4.08 21.23 9.37
N GLU A 210 -4.89 20.17 9.28
CA GLU A 210 -4.46 18.77 9.38
C GLU A 210 -4.84 18.03 8.09
N ILE A 211 -4.17 16.91 7.82
CA ILE A 211 -4.47 16.10 6.64
C ILE A 211 -5.67 15.22 6.96
N ASP A 212 -6.72 15.31 6.16
CA ASP A 212 -7.84 14.37 6.22
C ASP A 212 -7.43 13.00 5.63
N VAL A 213 -6.85 12.19 6.50
CA VAL A 213 -6.42 10.80 6.26
C VAL A 213 -7.56 9.93 5.75
N GLU A 214 -8.76 10.14 6.29
CA GLU A 214 -9.95 9.39 5.92
C GLU A 214 -10.37 9.74 4.49
N GLN A 215 -10.31 11.01 4.11
CA GLN A 215 -10.59 11.44 2.75
C GLN A 215 -9.59 10.89 1.73
N LEU A 216 -8.29 10.90 2.05
CA LEU A 216 -7.25 10.27 1.22
C LEU A 216 -7.56 8.78 0.95
N THR A 217 -7.96 8.07 2.01
CA THR A 217 -8.34 6.66 1.93
C THR A 217 -9.63 6.49 1.11
N LYS A 218 -10.60 7.38 1.33
CA LYS A 218 -11.88 7.40 0.62
C LYS A 218 -11.67 7.57 -0.88
N TRP A 219 -10.83 8.50 -1.36
CA TRP A 219 -10.59 8.66 -2.79
C TRP A 219 -10.04 7.39 -3.47
N VAL A 220 -9.21 6.61 -2.76
CA VAL A 220 -8.72 5.32 -3.26
C VAL A 220 -9.84 4.27 -3.29
N ASP A 221 -10.72 4.29 -2.28
CA ASP A 221 -11.78 3.30 -2.08
C ASP A 221 -13.08 3.60 -2.85
N THR A 222 -13.36 4.87 -3.18
CA THR A 222 -14.62 5.33 -3.79
C THR A 222 -14.92 4.54 -5.07
N THR A 223 -16.19 4.15 -5.21
CA THR A 223 -16.69 3.44 -6.39
C THR A 223 -17.13 4.38 -7.50
N GLU A 224 -17.37 5.65 -7.17
CA GLU A 224 -17.80 6.67 -8.12
C GLU A 224 -16.61 7.16 -8.95
N PRO A 225 -16.76 7.20 -10.29
CA PRO A 225 -15.75 7.69 -11.20
C PRO A 225 -15.74 9.22 -11.19
N GLU A 226 -14.93 9.83 -10.32
CA GLU A 226 -14.78 11.28 -10.27
C GLU A 226 -13.31 11.70 -10.45
N LEU A 227 -13.12 12.83 -11.12
CA LEU A 227 -11.85 13.53 -11.14
C LEU A 227 -11.75 14.38 -9.88
N GLU A 228 -10.69 14.21 -9.11
CA GLU A 228 -10.50 14.91 -7.84
C GLU A 228 -9.44 16.00 -8.04
N LEU A 229 -9.85 17.27 -7.98
CA LEU A 229 -8.93 18.41 -7.95
C LEU A 229 -8.76 18.87 -6.51
N ILE A 230 -7.62 18.54 -5.91
CA ILE A 230 -7.28 18.95 -4.56
C ILE A 230 -6.47 20.24 -4.66
N ILE A 231 -6.88 21.29 -3.97
CA ILE A 231 -6.14 22.55 -3.84
C ILE A 231 -5.83 22.75 -2.36
N VAL A 232 -4.57 22.98 -2.01
CA VAL A 232 -4.14 23.25 -0.65
C VAL A 232 -3.58 24.66 -0.60
N ASP A 233 -4.39 25.56 -0.06
CA ASP A 233 -4.04 26.95 0.18
C ASP A 233 -3.49 27.11 1.61
N ASN A 234 -2.16 27.08 1.70
CA ASN A 234 -1.42 27.38 2.92
C ASN A 234 -0.73 28.75 2.84
N THR A 235 -1.17 29.64 1.95
CA THR A 235 -0.46 30.88 1.60
C THR A 235 -0.40 31.90 2.75
N LYS A 236 -1.30 31.78 3.73
CA LYS A 236 -1.35 32.62 4.94
C LYS A 236 -0.70 31.98 6.18
N SER A 237 -0.10 30.79 6.04
CA SER A 237 0.60 30.13 7.15
C SER A 237 1.86 30.88 7.57
N GLN A 238 2.03 31.05 8.88
CA GLN A 238 3.19 31.72 9.47
C GLN A 238 4.43 30.82 9.56
N SER A 239 4.28 29.51 9.36
CA SER A 239 5.37 28.52 9.38
C SER A 239 5.81 28.16 7.96
N SER A 240 4.87 27.70 7.13
CA SER A 240 5.12 27.10 5.82
C SER A 240 4.14 27.65 4.78
N SER A 241 4.44 28.79 4.15
CA SER A 241 3.55 29.30 3.11
C SER A 241 3.77 28.58 1.78
N PHE A 242 2.71 28.00 1.21
CA PHE A 242 2.69 27.43 -0.13
C PHE A 242 1.26 27.36 -0.68
N LEU A 243 1.14 27.24 -2.00
CA LEU A 243 -0.08 26.83 -2.68
C LEU A 243 0.27 25.56 -3.46
N THR A 244 -0.52 24.50 -3.36
CA THR A 244 -0.31 23.29 -4.18
C THR A 244 -1.64 22.73 -4.66
N ALA A 245 -1.62 22.03 -5.78
CA ALA A 245 -2.80 21.35 -6.29
C ALA A 245 -2.46 20.08 -7.07
N PHE A 246 -3.42 19.16 -7.10
CA PHE A 246 -3.34 17.88 -7.78
C PHE A 246 -4.63 17.59 -8.51
N LEU A 247 -4.51 17.20 -9.78
CA LEU A 247 -5.60 16.57 -10.50
C LEU A 247 -5.41 15.06 -10.45
N LEU A 248 -6.24 14.39 -9.67
CA LEU A 248 -6.16 12.97 -9.37
C LEU A 248 -7.34 12.20 -9.95
N VAL A 249 -7.12 10.94 -10.25
CA VAL A 249 -8.18 10.00 -10.60
C VAL A 249 -7.83 8.60 -10.12
N LYS A 250 -8.81 7.80 -9.74
CA LYS A 250 -8.58 6.40 -9.39
C LYS A 250 -8.02 5.62 -10.58
N LYS A 251 -7.00 4.76 -10.35
CA LYS A 251 -6.36 3.99 -11.43
C LYS A 251 -7.32 3.15 -12.27
N SER A 252 -8.32 2.53 -11.65
CA SER A 252 -9.32 1.74 -12.39
C SER A 252 -10.14 2.62 -13.34
N HIS A 253 -10.58 3.80 -12.86
CA HIS A 253 -11.34 4.73 -13.71
C HIS A 253 -10.48 5.33 -14.82
N TYR A 254 -9.21 5.62 -14.53
CA TYR A 254 -8.24 6.04 -15.55
C TYR A 254 -8.11 5.01 -16.68
N GLN A 255 -8.01 3.73 -16.34
CA GLN A 255 -7.94 2.64 -17.32
C GLN A 255 -9.22 2.56 -18.17
N ASP A 256 -10.39 2.76 -17.55
CA ASP A 256 -11.69 2.75 -18.25
C ASP A 256 -11.84 3.95 -19.22
N MET A 257 -11.23 5.10 -18.91
CA MET A 257 -11.23 6.27 -19.80
C MET A 257 -10.41 6.07 -21.08
N GLY A 258 -9.43 5.14 -21.09
CA GLY A 258 -8.63 4.83 -22.28
C GLY A 258 -7.76 6.00 -22.78
N ILE A 259 -7.40 6.92 -21.88
CA ILE A 259 -6.54 8.08 -22.17
C ILE A 259 -5.10 7.81 -21.74
N ASP A 260 -4.14 8.47 -22.38
CA ASP A 260 -2.70 8.35 -22.08
C ASP A 260 -2.11 9.72 -21.74
N ILE A 261 -2.41 10.19 -20.54
CA ILE A 261 -1.99 11.52 -20.02
C ILE A 261 -1.48 11.47 -18.59
N ALA A 262 -1.39 10.28 -18.01
CA ALA A 262 -0.98 10.12 -16.63
C ALA A 262 0.52 10.34 -16.45
N LEU A 263 0.88 10.95 -15.32
CA LEU A 263 2.26 11.31 -15.02
C LEU A 263 2.90 10.27 -14.10
N VAL A 264 2.25 10.01 -12.96
CA VAL A 264 2.71 9.08 -11.92
C VAL A 264 1.52 8.48 -11.18
N GLU A 265 1.75 7.44 -10.39
CA GLU A 265 0.76 6.94 -9.44
C GLU A 265 1.19 7.14 -7.99
N ILE A 266 0.25 7.51 -7.15
CA ILE A 266 0.37 7.54 -5.69
C ILE A 266 -0.33 6.30 -5.17
N LEU A 267 0.43 5.33 -4.65
CA LEU A 267 -0.15 4.16 -4.00
C LEU A 267 -0.91 4.56 -2.74
N ARG A 268 -1.84 3.71 -2.30
CA ARG A 268 -2.59 3.88 -1.05
C ARG A 268 -1.64 4.35 0.07
N PRO A 269 -1.87 5.52 0.66
CA PRO A 269 -1.08 6.00 1.78
C PRO A 269 -1.28 5.09 2.99
N MET A 270 -0.20 4.79 3.70
CA MET A 270 -0.18 4.04 4.95
C MET A 270 -0.22 4.96 6.15
N PHE A 271 -1.08 4.63 7.11
CA PHE A 271 -1.29 5.37 8.34
C PHE A 271 -1.12 4.44 9.55
N THR A 272 -0.19 4.74 10.45
CA THR A 272 0.04 3.94 11.67
C THR A 272 0.77 4.71 12.76
N SER A 273 0.60 4.28 14.01
CA SER A 273 1.38 4.78 15.15
C SER A 273 2.72 4.05 15.31
N ASP A 274 2.87 2.85 14.77
CA ASP A 274 4.08 2.02 14.87
C ASP A 274 4.81 1.98 13.53
N LEU A 275 5.93 2.71 13.45
CA LEU A 275 6.76 2.83 12.25
C LEU A 275 7.43 1.51 11.84
N GLN A 276 7.83 0.69 12.81
CA GLN A 276 8.50 -0.58 12.51
C GLN A 276 7.52 -1.56 11.85
N LEU A 277 6.33 -1.69 12.45
CA LEU A 277 5.25 -2.48 11.86
C LEU A 277 4.86 -1.92 10.49
N ALA A 278 4.84 -0.59 10.35
CA ALA A 278 4.53 0.12 9.11
C ALA A 278 5.36 -0.41 7.93
N PHE A 279 6.68 -0.28 8.00
CA PHE A 279 7.53 -0.63 6.88
C PHE A 279 7.57 -2.13 6.63
N GLN A 280 7.46 -2.96 7.68
CA GLN A 280 7.34 -4.41 7.49
C GLN A 280 6.08 -4.75 6.68
N GLN A 281 4.93 -4.20 7.06
CA GLN A 281 3.67 -4.44 6.36
C GLN A 281 3.65 -3.83 4.95
N MET A 282 4.25 -2.65 4.76
CA MET A 282 4.38 -2.01 3.46
C MET A 282 5.24 -2.85 2.51
N VAL A 283 6.34 -3.44 2.99
CA VAL A 283 7.19 -4.36 2.22
C VAL A 283 6.44 -5.61 1.77
N ASP A 284 5.56 -6.14 2.63
CA ASP A 284 4.77 -7.34 2.35
C ASP A 284 3.59 -7.04 1.39
N MET A 285 2.92 -5.91 1.57
CA MET A 285 1.66 -5.59 0.85
C MET A 285 1.83 -4.66 -0.35
N GLN A 286 2.89 -3.84 -0.38
CA GLN A 286 3.22 -2.92 -1.48
C GLN A 286 4.65 -3.19 -1.96
N PRO A 287 4.90 -4.27 -2.72
CA PRO A 287 6.26 -4.68 -3.09
C PRO A 287 7.05 -3.61 -3.87
N VAL A 288 6.38 -2.63 -4.47
CA VAL A 288 6.98 -1.47 -5.14
C VAL A 288 7.89 -0.66 -4.20
N ILE A 289 7.65 -0.69 -2.88
CA ILE A 289 8.53 -0.01 -1.91
C ILE A 289 9.99 -0.49 -2.00
N LYS A 290 10.23 -1.75 -2.37
CA LYS A 290 11.60 -2.29 -2.52
C LYS A 290 12.37 -1.65 -3.66
N GLN A 291 11.68 -0.95 -4.56
CA GLN A 291 12.24 -0.26 -5.72
C GLN A 291 12.27 1.26 -5.51
N VAL A 292 11.98 1.75 -4.31
CA VAL A 292 12.10 3.17 -3.99
C VAL A 292 13.59 3.53 -3.89
N ASN A 293 13.98 4.59 -4.59
CA ASN A 293 15.35 5.11 -4.56
C ASN A 293 15.43 6.50 -3.94
N GLN A 294 14.33 7.25 -3.86
CA GLN A 294 14.33 8.57 -3.24
C GLN A 294 13.34 8.65 -2.09
N LEU A 295 13.71 9.41 -1.06
CA LEU A 295 12.91 9.62 0.15
C LEU A 295 12.67 11.11 0.35
N TRP A 296 11.42 11.49 0.57
CA TRP A 296 11.04 12.83 1.02
C TRP A 296 10.53 12.79 2.45
N LEU A 297 11.13 13.62 3.30
CA LEU A 297 10.78 13.77 4.70
C LEU A 297 10.09 15.11 4.91
N ALA A 298 8.86 15.09 5.43
CA ALA A 298 8.03 16.26 5.64
C ALA A 298 7.44 16.28 7.05
N ASN A 299 7.44 17.44 7.71
CA ASN A 299 6.94 17.62 9.07
C ASN A 299 7.53 16.62 10.12
N LEU A 300 8.84 16.34 10.06
CA LEU A 300 9.51 15.43 10.99
C LEU A 300 10.60 16.14 11.79
N THR A 301 10.78 15.71 13.04
CA THR A 301 11.95 16.08 13.84
C THR A 301 13.19 15.29 13.42
N ASN A 302 14.38 15.82 13.67
CA ASN A 302 15.66 15.12 13.41
C ASN A 302 15.73 13.70 14.01
N LYS A 303 15.03 13.45 15.13
CA LYS A 303 14.97 12.12 15.76
C LYS A 303 14.11 11.18 14.92
N GLN A 304 12.92 11.62 14.52
CA GLN A 304 11.99 10.88 13.69
C GLN A 304 12.57 10.58 12.30
N GLU A 305 13.27 11.53 11.69
CA GLU A 305 13.95 11.31 10.41
C GLU A 305 14.96 10.15 10.47
N LYS A 306 15.76 10.10 11.55
CA LYS A 306 16.71 8.99 11.77
C LYS A 306 15.98 7.66 11.97
N GLU A 307 14.84 7.69 12.65
CA GLU A 307 14.02 6.50 12.88
C GLU A 307 13.49 5.92 11.56
N VAL A 308 13.03 6.77 10.64
CA VAL A 308 12.63 6.38 9.27
C VAL A 308 13.79 5.72 8.54
N LEU A 309 14.95 6.36 8.50
CA LEU A 309 16.13 5.83 7.81
C LEU A 309 16.58 4.47 8.38
N ILE A 310 16.57 4.31 9.71
CA ILE A 310 16.92 3.04 10.35
C ILE A 310 15.93 1.93 9.96
N ASN A 311 14.62 2.21 9.99
CA ASN A 311 13.62 1.20 9.67
C ASN A 311 13.61 0.83 8.18
N LEU A 312 13.85 1.78 7.27
CA LEU A 312 14.00 1.48 5.84
C LEU A 312 15.22 0.58 5.59
N SER A 313 16.36 0.88 6.23
CA SER A 313 17.58 0.06 6.12
C SER A 313 17.38 -1.36 6.67
N LYS A 314 16.68 -1.52 7.82
CA LYS A 314 16.34 -2.84 8.38
C LYS A 314 15.49 -3.70 7.43
N ASN A 315 14.70 -3.05 6.58
CA ASN A 315 13.85 -3.70 5.59
C ASN A 315 14.53 -3.82 4.20
N HIS A 316 15.84 -3.59 4.12
CA HIS A 316 16.64 -3.71 2.90
C HIS A 316 16.19 -2.79 1.75
N ILE A 317 15.74 -1.58 2.09
CA ILE A 317 15.40 -0.53 1.11
C ILE A 317 16.63 0.37 0.96
N GLU A 318 17.22 0.38 -0.23
CA GLU A 318 18.42 1.16 -0.56
C GLU A 318 18.01 2.51 -1.15
N LEU A 319 18.34 3.59 -0.44
CA LEU A 319 18.04 4.95 -0.86
C LEU A 319 19.28 5.60 -1.49
N GLU A 320 19.10 6.23 -2.63
CA GLU A 320 20.13 7.05 -3.29
C GLU A 320 20.03 8.51 -2.82
N ASP A 321 18.81 9.04 -2.76
CA ASP A 321 18.54 10.44 -2.45
C ASP A 321 17.60 10.60 -1.25
N VAL A 322 17.98 11.47 -0.30
CA VAL A 322 17.14 11.83 0.85
C VAL A 322 16.90 13.33 0.85
N ASN A 323 15.68 13.72 0.49
CA ASN A 323 15.21 15.09 0.41
C ASN A 323 14.45 15.46 1.68
N LYS A 324 14.87 16.56 2.33
CA LYS A 324 14.19 17.08 3.52
C LYS A 324 13.42 18.33 3.13
N LEU A 325 12.10 18.29 3.24
CA LEU A 325 11.28 19.44 2.86
C LEU A 325 11.63 20.67 3.69
N GLN A 326 12.05 20.49 4.95
CA GLN A 326 12.48 21.59 5.82
C GLN A 326 13.63 22.43 5.24
N ARG A 327 14.50 21.84 4.42
CA ARG A 327 15.61 22.57 3.77
C ARG A 327 15.12 23.49 2.64
N ILE A 328 13.97 23.17 2.06
CA ILE A 328 13.40 23.80 0.86
C ILE A 328 12.27 24.76 1.24
N GLY A 329 11.30 24.27 2.00
CA GLY A 329 10.08 24.99 2.41
C GLY A 329 10.19 25.65 3.78
N GLY A 330 11.31 25.49 4.50
CA GLY A 330 11.50 26.12 5.81
C GLY A 330 10.78 25.38 6.92
N ASN A 331 10.25 26.09 7.92
CA ASN A 331 9.41 25.48 8.95
C ASN A 331 8.24 24.72 8.31
N GLN A 332 7.86 23.59 8.89
CA GLN A 332 6.87 22.67 8.33
C GLN A 332 5.65 22.61 9.25
N ASP A 333 4.50 22.28 8.66
CA ASP A 333 3.23 22.00 9.33
C ASP A 333 2.61 20.72 8.77
N GLU A 334 1.44 20.31 9.26
CA GLU A 334 0.84 19.05 8.82
C GLU A 334 0.46 19.07 7.32
N LEU A 335 0.02 20.22 6.79
CA LEU A 335 -0.30 20.37 5.37
C LEU A 335 0.94 20.25 4.46
N SER A 336 2.14 20.40 5.00
CA SER A 336 3.39 20.31 4.24
C SER A 336 3.62 18.92 3.60
N TYR A 337 2.90 17.88 4.04
CA TYR A 337 2.85 16.59 3.32
C TYR A 337 2.35 16.74 1.88
N TRP A 338 1.37 17.60 1.63
CA TRP A 338 0.85 17.85 0.28
C TRP A 338 1.91 18.50 -0.61
N LEU A 339 2.68 19.44 -0.08
CA LEU A 339 3.80 20.02 -0.80
C LEU A 339 4.88 18.96 -1.10
N ALA A 340 5.15 18.06 -0.15
CA ALA A 340 6.09 16.95 -0.35
C ALA A 340 5.62 15.99 -1.45
N LEU A 341 4.31 15.70 -1.52
CA LEU A 341 3.74 14.90 -2.61
C LEU A 341 3.94 15.59 -3.96
N ALA A 342 3.74 16.91 -4.07
CA ALA A 342 3.84 17.64 -5.34
C ALA A 342 5.28 17.63 -5.88
N LEU A 343 6.24 17.98 -5.01
CA LEU A 343 7.67 17.91 -5.32
C LEU A 343 8.11 16.46 -5.57
N GLY A 344 7.51 15.51 -4.84
CA GLY A 344 7.66 14.07 -5.03
C GLY A 344 7.25 13.63 -6.42
N CYS A 345 6.07 14.03 -6.89
CA CYS A 345 5.57 13.72 -8.23
C CYS A 345 6.51 14.28 -9.31
N GLU A 346 6.88 15.56 -9.23
CA GLU A 346 7.82 16.14 -10.19
C GLU A 346 9.19 15.46 -10.17
N SER A 347 9.68 15.04 -9.00
CA SER A 347 10.95 14.34 -8.90
C SER A 347 10.91 12.94 -9.51
N VAL A 348 9.82 12.20 -9.36
CA VAL A 348 9.60 10.92 -10.07
C VAL A 348 9.53 11.15 -11.58
N ILE A 349 8.80 12.19 -12.04
CA ILE A 349 8.70 12.52 -13.48
C ILE A 349 10.07 12.84 -14.06
N ALA A 350 10.88 13.63 -13.35
CA ALA A 350 12.20 14.06 -13.84
C ALA A 350 13.28 12.98 -13.75
N SER A 351 13.24 12.12 -12.72
CA SER A 351 14.28 11.11 -12.48
C SER A 351 13.92 9.69 -12.96
N HIS A 352 12.63 9.42 -13.19
CA HIS A 352 12.07 8.09 -13.44
C HIS A 352 12.39 7.07 -12.34
N LYS A 353 12.55 7.54 -11.10
CA LYS A 353 12.77 6.70 -9.91
C LYS A 353 11.57 6.78 -8.98
N ASN A 354 11.25 5.68 -8.31
CA ASN A 354 10.14 5.65 -7.35
C ASN A 354 10.52 6.36 -6.05
N ASN A 355 9.55 7.06 -5.47
CA ASN A 355 9.75 7.90 -4.30
C ASN A 355 8.87 7.44 -3.14
N LEU A 356 9.42 7.51 -1.93
CA LEU A 356 8.67 7.39 -0.69
C LEU A 356 8.55 8.76 -0.06
N ILE A 357 7.33 9.17 0.29
CA ILE A 357 7.06 10.35 1.09
C ILE A 357 6.71 9.86 2.50
N THR A 358 7.36 10.40 3.53
CA THR A 358 7.03 10.10 4.93
C THR A 358 6.85 11.38 5.72
N SER A 359 5.75 11.45 6.47
CA SER A 359 5.41 12.55 7.37
C SER A 359 4.77 12.07 8.67
N ILE A 360 4.55 13.00 9.59
CA ILE A 360 3.71 12.79 10.76
C ILE A 360 2.53 13.78 10.72
N THR A 361 1.33 13.29 11.04
CA THR A 361 0.10 14.08 11.22
C THR A 361 -0.65 13.48 12.40
N GLN A 362 -1.15 14.30 13.32
CA GLN A 362 -1.88 13.82 14.51
C GLN A 362 -1.16 12.69 15.30
N ASN A 363 0.18 12.76 15.43
CA ASN A 363 1.04 11.71 16.04
C ASN A 363 0.99 10.33 15.35
N GLN A 364 0.51 10.25 14.11
CA GLN A 364 0.55 9.05 13.29
C GLN A 364 1.51 9.25 12.12
N TRP A 365 2.24 8.21 11.80
CA TRP A 365 3.08 8.14 10.61
C TRP A 365 2.20 8.01 9.38
N LEU A 366 2.45 8.87 8.41
CA LEU A 366 1.86 8.84 7.09
C LEU A 366 2.96 8.56 6.08
N SER A 367 2.80 7.50 5.28
CA SER A 367 3.79 7.12 4.26
C SER A 367 3.12 6.75 2.94
N SER A 368 3.62 7.31 1.85
CA SER A 368 3.04 7.10 0.51
C SER A 368 4.15 6.85 -0.49
N VAL A 369 3.95 5.82 -1.32
CA VAL A 369 4.84 5.53 -2.43
C VAL A 369 4.30 6.20 -3.68
N ILE A 370 5.13 7.00 -4.33
CA ILE A 370 4.90 7.54 -5.67
C ILE A 370 5.71 6.69 -6.64
N ALA A 371 5.03 6.05 -7.59
CA ALA A 371 5.63 5.15 -8.55
C ALA A 371 5.47 5.68 -9.98
N VAL A 372 6.44 5.32 -10.82
CA VAL A 372 6.34 5.47 -12.28
C VAL A 372 5.24 4.50 -12.79
N LEU A 373 4.44 4.97 -13.74
CA LEU A 373 3.31 4.22 -14.32
C LEU A 373 3.71 3.14 -15.32
#